data_AF-A0A7H8L7X0-F1
#
_entry.id   AF-A0A7H8L7X0-F1
#
_cell.length_a   1.000
_cell.length_b   1.000
_cell.length_c   1.000
_cell.angle_alpha   90.00
_cell.angle_beta   90.00
_cell.angle_gamma   90.00
#
_symmetry.space_group_name_H-M   'P 1'
#
loop_
_entity.id
_entity.type
_entity.pdbx_description
1 polymer ?
#
loop_
_entity_poly.entity_id
_entity_poly.type
_entity_poly.pdbx_seq_one_letter_code
_entity_poly.pdbx_strand_id
1 'polypeptide(L)'
;MDGTCLRLSRVERLDTGECSYRLTREPPVRPDAPADLQLSEQEYARLLAALPGPELTRTRLGVPPLGVDVFEGPLLGLVLAEAEFESPEDAETFVPPPGCVAELTTDRHFTGDQLARTDREHLRAGLAEYGVALP
;
A
#
# COMPACT_ATOMS: atom_id res chain seq x y z
N MET A 1 -22.71 3.19 0.66
CA MET A 1 -21.76 2.49 1.54
C MET A 1 -20.91 3.56 2.17
N ASP A 2 -20.99 3.69 3.49
CA ASP A 2 -20.34 4.76 4.23
C ASP A 2 -18.83 4.72 3.99
N GLY A 3 -18.29 5.78 3.40
CA GLY A 3 -16.89 5.89 2.93
C GLY A 3 -15.87 5.99 4.06
N THR A 4 -16.04 5.20 5.13
CA THR A 4 -15.08 5.06 6.22
C THR A 4 -14.37 3.71 6.07
N CYS A 5 -13.07 3.73 5.80
CA CYS A 5 -12.24 2.53 5.80
C CYS A 5 -11.41 2.49 7.09
N LEU A 6 -11.56 1.42 7.87
CA LEU A 6 -10.62 1.09 8.94
C LEU A 6 -9.54 0.18 8.36
N ARG A 7 -8.28 0.52 8.64
CA ARG A 7 -7.11 -0.23 8.21
C ARG A 7 -6.32 -0.69 9.41
N LEU A 8 -6.31 -1.99 9.65
CA LEU A 8 -5.43 -2.61 10.63
C LEU A 8 -4.11 -2.97 9.92
N SER A 9 -2.97 -2.58 10.50
CA SER A 9 -1.65 -2.77 9.90
C SER A 9 -0.67 -3.37 10.90
N ARG A 10 0.13 -4.33 10.44
CA ARG A 10 1.32 -4.83 11.11
C ARG A 10 2.52 -4.52 10.22
N VAL A 11 3.56 -3.91 10.77
CA VAL A 11 4.82 -3.68 10.08
C VAL A 11 5.93 -4.33 10.87
N GLU A 12 6.64 -5.24 10.21
CA GLU A 12 7.83 -5.89 10.75
C GLU A 12 9.06 -5.34 10.05
N ARG A 13 10.04 -4.90 10.83
CA ARG A 13 11.35 -4.48 10.33
C ARG A 13 12.23 -5.69 10.10
N LEU A 14 12.61 -5.95 8.85
CA LEU A 14 13.40 -7.15 8.50
C LEU A 14 14.82 -7.17 9.11
N ASP A 15 15.38 -6.00 9.40
CA ASP A 15 16.72 -5.88 9.99
C ASP A 15 16.76 -6.12 11.50
N THR A 16 15.70 -5.73 12.22
CA THR A 16 15.63 -5.83 13.69
C THR A 16 14.63 -6.87 14.20
N GLY A 17 13.71 -7.34 13.37
CA GLY A 17 12.54 -8.14 13.76
C GLY A 17 11.48 -7.35 14.56
N GLU A 18 11.65 -6.04 14.70
CA GLU A 18 10.73 -5.21 15.48
C GLU A 18 9.37 -5.11 14.77
N CYS A 19 8.31 -5.42 15.50
CA CYS A 19 6.94 -5.32 15.02
C CYS A 19 6.25 -4.07 15.60
N SER A 20 5.57 -3.33 14.74
CA SER A 20 4.64 -2.26 15.12
C SER A 20 3.24 -2.55 14.60
N TYR A 21 2.23 -2.15 15.37
CA TYR A 21 0.82 -2.44 15.09
C TYR A 21 0.00 -1.17 15.16
N ARG A 22 -0.87 -0.96 14.17
CA ARG A 22 -1.63 0.29 14.03
C ARG A 22 -3.04 0.05 13.53
N LEU A 23 -3.99 0.83 14.04
CA LEU A 23 -5.31 0.99 13.45
C LEU A 23 -5.43 2.41 12.89
N THR A 24 -5.79 2.54 11.62
CA THR A 24 -5.98 3.83 10.94
C THR A 24 -7.40 3.93 10.40
N ARG A 25 -7.96 5.14 10.39
CA ARG A 25 -9.25 5.46 9.77
C ARG A 25 -9.04 6.45 8.61
N GLU A 26 -9.56 6.11 7.45
CA GLU A 26 -9.49 6.94 6.26
C GLU A 26 -10.90 7.15 5.66
N PRO A 27 -11.41 8.39 5.57
CA PRO A 27 -10.84 9.63 6.11
C PRO A 27 -10.94 9.67 7.66
N PRO A 28 -10.19 10.56 8.33
CA PRO A 28 -10.29 10.74 9.78
C PRO A 28 -11.71 11.14 10.19
N VAL A 29 -12.05 10.89 11.47
CA VAL A 29 -13.39 11.20 12.02
C VAL A 29 -13.73 12.68 11.87
N ARG A 30 -12.73 13.52 12.12
CA ARG A 30 -12.72 14.98 11.94
C ARG A 30 -11.32 15.41 11.48
N PRO A 31 -11.17 16.55 10.79
CA PRO A 31 -9.87 17.00 10.27
C PRO A 31 -8.77 17.13 11.33
N ASP A 32 -9.15 17.40 12.58
CA ASP A 32 -8.27 17.59 13.74
C ASP A 32 -8.12 16.32 14.61
N ALA A 33 -8.88 15.27 14.33
CA ALA A 33 -8.82 14.03 15.09
C ALA A 33 -7.64 13.17 14.63
N PRO A 34 -6.94 12.48 15.55
CA PRO A 34 -5.92 11.51 15.17
C PRO A 34 -6.57 10.43 14.28
N ALA A 35 -5.99 10.25 13.10
CA ALA A 35 -6.43 9.24 12.14
C ALA A 35 -5.92 7.85 12.52
N ASP A 36 -4.90 7.76 13.37
CA ASP A 36 -4.22 6.53 13.73
C ASP A 36 -4.07 6.29 15.23
N LEU A 37 -4.06 5.01 15.60
CA LEU A 37 -3.89 4.52 16.96
C LEU A 37 -2.81 3.43 16.97
N GLN A 38 -1.81 3.58 17.82
CA GLN A 38 -0.81 2.53 18.09
C GLN A 38 -1.42 1.45 18.98
N LEU A 39 -1.11 0.19 18.67
CA LEU A 39 -1.66 -0.97 19.34
C LEU A 39 -0.54 -1.84 19.93
N SER A 40 -0.86 -2.54 21.01
CA SER A 40 -0.13 -3.74 21.39
C SER A 40 -0.42 -4.90 20.44
N GLU A 41 0.46 -5.91 20.42
CA GLU A 41 0.23 -7.15 19.65
C GLU A 41 -1.08 -7.86 20.05
N GLN A 42 -1.43 -7.84 21.34
CA GLN A 42 -2.66 -8.46 21.83
C GLN A 42 -3.92 -7.74 21.33
N GLU A 43 -3.90 -6.40 21.31
CA GLU A 43 -5.00 -5.61 20.74
C GLU A 43 -5.13 -5.84 19.24
N TYR A 44 -4.00 -5.86 18.51
CA TYR A 44 -3.97 -6.20 17.10
C TYR A 44 -4.59 -7.58 16.83
N ALA A 45 -4.15 -8.62 17.56
CA ALA A 45 -4.66 -9.98 17.36
C ALA A 45 -6.18 -10.08 17.62
N ARG A 46 -6.69 -9.38 18.66
CA ARG A 46 -8.13 -9.32 18.94
C ARG A 46 -8.91 -8.60 17.85
N LEU A 47 -8.39 -7.49 17.35
CA LEU A 47 -9.03 -6.73 16.27
C LEU A 47 -9.01 -7.49 14.95
N LEU A 48 -7.90 -8.14 14.62
CA LEU A 48 -7.77 -8.98 13.41
C LEU A 48 -8.81 -10.11 13.42
N ALA A 49 -9.04 -10.73 14.58
CA ALA A 49 -10.07 -11.77 14.72
C ALA A 49 -11.51 -11.22 14.64
N ALA A 50 -11.73 -9.95 14.97
CA ALA A 50 -13.05 -9.33 15.04
C ALA A 50 -13.45 -8.55 13.79
N LEU A 51 -12.48 -8.08 12.99
CA LEU A 51 -12.68 -7.22 11.83
C LEU A 51 -12.35 -7.97 10.54
N PRO A 52 -13.34 -8.63 9.90
CA PRO A 52 -13.11 -9.25 8.60
C PRO A 52 -12.84 -8.16 7.56
N GLY A 53 -11.86 -8.40 6.71
CA GLY A 53 -11.51 -7.49 5.63
C GLY A 53 -10.55 -8.13 4.64
N PRO A 54 -10.40 -7.53 3.45
CA PRO A 54 -9.34 -7.93 2.54
C PRO A 54 -7.96 -7.71 3.18
N GLU A 55 -7.04 -8.63 2.90
CA GLU A 55 -5.65 -8.55 3.37
C GLU A 55 -4.74 -8.15 2.20
N LEU A 56 -3.78 -7.28 2.48
CA LEU A 56 -2.77 -6.84 1.53
C LEU A 56 -1.40 -7.00 2.18
N THR A 57 -0.58 -7.85 1.58
CA THR A 57 0.77 -8.16 2.10
C THR A 57 1.81 -7.72 1.08
N ARG A 58 2.80 -6.96 1.56
CA ARG A 58 3.91 -6.47 0.75
C ARG A 58 5.17 -6.31 1.59
N THR A 59 6.31 -6.49 0.96
CA THR A 59 7.61 -6.10 1.50
C THR A 59 8.01 -4.76 0.88
N ARG A 60 8.27 -3.74 1.72
CA ARG A 60 8.72 -2.41 1.25
C ARG A 60 10.23 -2.27 1.40
N LEU A 61 10.92 -1.95 0.30
CA LEU A 61 12.34 -1.63 0.24
C LEU A 61 12.50 -0.11 0.16
N GLY A 62 13.31 0.47 1.04
CA GLY A 62 13.66 1.90 0.98
C GLY A 62 14.81 2.12 -0.01
N VAL A 63 14.52 2.77 -1.13
CA VAL A 63 15.49 3.13 -2.18
C VAL A 63 15.30 4.61 -2.53
N PRO A 64 15.73 5.56 -1.67
CA PRO A 64 15.38 6.97 -1.81
C PRO A 64 15.67 7.53 -3.23
N PRO A 65 14.75 8.32 -3.81
CA PRO A 65 13.50 8.83 -3.20
C PRO A 65 12.32 7.85 -3.25
N LEU A 66 12.53 6.59 -3.65
CA LEU A 66 11.49 5.59 -3.84
C LEU A 66 11.29 4.69 -2.61
N GLY A 67 10.02 4.42 -2.30
CA GLY A 67 9.59 3.23 -1.58
C GLY A 67 9.14 2.16 -2.58
N VAL A 68 9.85 1.04 -2.65
CA VAL A 68 9.55 -0.05 -3.59
C VAL A 68 8.82 -1.17 -2.86
N ASP A 69 7.56 -1.40 -3.22
CA ASP A 69 6.73 -2.47 -2.71
C ASP A 69 6.77 -3.69 -3.61
N VAL A 70 7.10 -4.83 -3.02
CA VAL A 70 6.99 -6.15 -3.63
C VAL A 70 5.78 -6.85 -3.01
N PHE A 71 4.75 -7.10 -3.80
CA PHE A 71 3.50 -7.67 -3.30
C PHE A 71 3.52 -9.20 -3.28
N GLU A 72 2.77 -9.75 -2.33
CA GLU A 72 2.68 -11.19 -2.08
C GLU A 72 1.26 -11.74 -2.34
N GLY A 73 1.09 -13.05 -2.21
CA GLY A 73 -0.22 -13.70 -2.32
C GLY A 73 -0.86 -13.53 -3.72
N PRO A 74 -2.14 -13.12 -3.82
CA PRO A 74 -2.82 -12.93 -5.10
C PRO A 74 -2.11 -11.97 -6.05
N LEU A 75 -1.39 -10.98 -5.50
CA LEU A 75 -0.70 -9.93 -6.23
C LEU A 75 0.78 -10.27 -6.51
N LEU A 76 1.21 -11.50 -6.24
CA LEU A 76 2.59 -11.95 -6.45
C LEU A 76 3.06 -11.63 -7.89
N GLY A 77 4.20 -10.93 -7.97
CA GLY A 77 4.80 -10.45 -9.21
C GLY A 77 4.55 -8.97 -9.51
N LEU A 78 3.61 -8.33 -8.79
CA LEU A 78 3.45 -6.88 -8.84
C LEU A 78 4.55 -6.20 -8.01
N VAL A 79 5.20 -5.21 -8.63
CA VAL A 79 6.16 -4.33 -7.96
C VAL A 79 5.74 -2.89 -8.24
N LEU A 80 5.52 -2.10 -7.18
CA LEU A 80 5.21 -0.67 -7.30
C LEU A 80 6.33 0.14 -6.67
N ALA A 81 6.73 1.21 -7.35
CA ALA A 81 7.68 2.18 -6.81
C ALA A 81 6.96 3.51 -6.62
N GLU A 82 6.89 3.97 -5.38
CA GLU A 82 6.25 5.23 -5.00
C GLU A 82 7.35 6.24 -4.65
N ALA A 83 7.36 7.39 -5.31
CA ALA A 83 8.30 8.46 -5.03
C ALA A 83 7.64 9.49 -4.10
N GLU A 84 8.32 9.84 -3.01
CA GLU A 84 7.90 10.92 -2.11
C GLU A 84 8.82 12.13 -2.32
N PHE A 85 8.23 13.31 -2.49
CA PHE A 85 8.94 14.56 -2.76
C PHE A 85 8.60 15.62 -1.72
N GLU A 86 9.57 16.45 -1.37
CA GLU A 86 9.38 17.57 -0.44
C GLU A 86 8.75 18.79 -1.12
N SER A 87 8.84 18.87 -2.46
CA SER A 87 8.27 19.97 -3.25
C SER A 87 7.62 19.48 -4.56
N PRO A 88 6.67 20.25 -5.11
CA PRO A 88 6.13 19.98 -6.44
C PRO A 88 7.20 20.04 -7.55
N GLU A 89 8.20 20.92 -7.41
CA GLU A 89 9.28 21.07 -8.40
C GLU A 89 10.16 19.81 -8.48
N ASP A 90 10.45 19.17 -7.35
CA ASP A 90 11.16 17.89 -7.32
C ASP A 90 10.36 16.78 -8.02
N ALA A 91 9.03 16.78 -7.85
CA ALA A 91 8.15 15.82 -8.51
C ALA A 91 8.10 16.05 -10.04
N GLU A 92 8.01 17.30 -10.47
CA GLU A 92 7.97 17.68 -11.89
C GLU A 92 9.27 17.36 -12.64
N THR A 93 10.41 17.43 -11.93
CA THR A 93 11.75 17.18 -12.50
C THR A 93 12.24 15.74 -12.30
N PHE A 94 11.48 14.93 -11.57
CA PHE A 94 11.84 13.53 -11.31
C PHE A 94 11.85 12.71 -12.60
N VAL A 95 12.94 11.96 -12.79
CA VAL A 95 13.09 11.00 -13.88
C VAL A 95 13.01 9.59 -13.29
N PRO A 96 11.95 8.82 -13.57
CA PRO A 96 11.84 7.45 -13.09
C PRO A 96 13.01 6.59 -13.57
N PRO A 97 13.52 5.67 -12.73
CA PRO A 97 14.55 4.73 -13.14
C PRO A 97 14.12 3.90 -14.37
N PRO A 98 15.06 3.40 -15.20
CA PRO A 98 14.73 2.64 -16.41
C PRO A 98 13.88 1.37 -16.19
N GLY A 99 13.78 0.87 -14.96
CA GLY A 99 12.92 -0.26 -14.60
C GLY A 99 11.45 0.09 -14.37
N CYS A 100 11.10 1.38 -14.28
CA CYS A 100 9.72 1.83 -14.19
C CYS A 100 9.07 1.78 -15.58
N VAL A 101 8.17 0.82 -15.78
CA VAL A 101 7.56 0.52 -17.08
C VAL A 101 6.20 1.18 -17.30
N ALA A 102 5.57 1.69 -16.24
CA ALA A 102 4.25 2.32 -16.28
C ALA A 102 4.15 3.42 -15.21
N GLU A 103 3.47 4.51 -15.55
CA GLU A 103 3.13 5.60 -14.63
C GLU A 103 1.70 5.43 -14.15
N LEU A 104 1.52 5.27 -12.83
CA LEU A 104 0.25 4.87 -12.21
C LEU A 104 -0.29 5.91 -11.22
N THR A 105 0.35 7.08 -11.08
CA THR A 105 0.00 8.11 -10.07
C THR A 105 -1.49 8.47 -10.05
N THR A 106 -2.15 8.49 -11.20
CA THR A 106 -3.58 8.87 -11.30
C THR A 106 -4.53 7.68 -11.45
N ASP A 107 -4.01 6.45 -11.51
CA ASP A 107 -4.85 5.26 -11.67
C ASP A 107 -5.30 4.73 -10.32
N ARG A 108 -6.59 4.93 -10.05
CA ARG A 108 -7.25 4.46 -8.83
C ARG A 108 -7.20 2.94 -8.65
N HIS A 109 -7.08 2.14 -9.71
CA HIS A 109 -7.06 0.68 -9.62
C HIS A 109 -5.82 0.15 -8.89
N PHE A 110 -4.74 0.93 -8.86
CA PHE A 110 -3.49 0.59 -8.18
C PHE A 110 -3.35 1.22 -6.79
N THR A 111 -4.42 1.82 -6.26
CA THR A 111 -4.44 2.29 -4.86
C THR A 111 -4.49 1.11 -3.89
N GLY A 112 -3.96 1.29 -2.67
CA GLY A 112 -3.88 0.21 -1.68
C GLY A 112 -5.23 -0.43 -1.33
N ASP A 113 -6.33 0.33 -1.25
CA ASP A 113 -7.67 -0.24 -0.98
C ASP A 113 -8.17 -1.09 -2.16
N GLN A 114 -7.94 -0.65 -3.40
CA GLN A 114 -8.34 -1.41 -4.59
C GLN A 114 -7.47 -2.67 -4.75
N LEU A 115 -6.17 -2.58 -4.50
CA LEU A 115 -5.27 -3.74 -4.53
C LEU A 115 -5.64 -4.79 -3.47
N ALA A 116 -6.02 -4.38 -2.27
CA ALA A 116 -6.47 -5.32 -1.23
C ALA A 116 -7.70 -6.14 -1.68
N ARG A 117 -8.57 -5.55 -2.51
CA ARG A 117 -9.81 -6.20 -3.00
C ARG A 117 -9.66 -6.86 -4.37
N THR A 118 -8.49 -6.70 -4.99
CA THR A 118 -8.20 -7.18 -6.33
C THR A 118 -7.83 -8.66 -6.31
N ASP A 119 -8.19 -9.37 -7.38
CA ASP A 119 -7.70 -10.72 -7.67
C ASP A 119 -6.69 -10.71 -8.83
N ARG A 120 -6.11 -11.87 -9.10
CA ARG A 120 -5.06 -12.01 -10.12
C ARG A 120 -5.57 -11.74 -11.54
N GLU A 121 -6.84 -12.01 -11.83
CA GLU A 121 -7.40 -11.81 -13.16
C GLU A 121 -7.60 -10.31 -13.44
N HIS A 122 -8.22 -9.60 -12.50
CA HIS A 122 -8.41 -8.16 -12.57
C HIS A 122 -7.08 -7.42 -12.60
N LEU A 123 -6.09 -7.86 -11.80
CA LEU A 123 -4.75 -7.27 -11.82
C LEU A 123 -4.08 -7.42 -13.20
N ARG A 124 -4.17 -8.61 -13.82
CA ARG A 124 -3.63 -8.84 -15.17
C ARG A 124 -4.30 -7.96 -16.21
N ALA A 125 -5.62 -7.82 -16.13
CA ALA A 125 -6.37 -6.97 -17.04
C ALA A 125 -5.93 -5.50 -16.92
N GLY A 126 -5.83 -4.97 -15.71
CA GLY A 126 -5.37 -3.59 -15.48
C GLY A 126 -3.94 -3.35 -15.96
N LEU A 127 -3.02 -4.27 -15.70
CA LEU A 127 -1.62 -4.14 -16.16
C LEU A 127 -1.48 -4.26 -17.68
N ALA A 128 -2.37 -5.02 -18.34
CA ALA A 128 -2.36 -5.14 -19.80
C ALA A 128 -2.65 -3.81 -20.51
N GLU A 129 -3.39 -2.89 -19.87
CA GLU A 129 -3.61 -1.52 -20.39
C GLU A 129 -2.30 -0.73 -20.53
N TYR A 130 -1.30 -1.09 -19.74
CA TYR A 130 0.05 -0.51 -19.76
C TYR A 130 1.06 -1.37 -20.56
N GLY A 131 0.60 -2.45 -21.20
CA GLY A 131 1.49 -3.40 -21.88
C GLY A 131 2.37 -4.23 -20.93
N VAL A 132 2.02 -4.28 -19.65
CA VAL A 132 2.76 -5.01 -18.62
C VAL A 132 2.11 -6.37 -18.40
N ALA A 133 2.90 -7.44 -18.48
CA ALA A 133 2.45 -8.79 -18.21
C ALA A 133 2.96 -9.27 -16.85
N LEU A 134 2.06 -9.77 -16.01
CA LEU A 134 2.47 -10.54 -14.84
C LEU A 134 2.98 -11.91 -15.23
N PRO A 135 4.02 -12.42 -14.54
CA PRO A 135 4.48 -13.80 -14.70
C PRO A 135 3.37 -14.82 -14.38
#